data_AF-A0A141RAF5-F1
#
_entry.id   AF-A0A141RAF5-F1
#
_cell.length_a   1.000
_cell.length_b   1.000
_cell.length_c   1.000
_cell.angle_alpha   90.00
_cell.angle_beta   90.00
_cell.angle_gamma   90.00
#
_symmetry.space_group_name_H-M   'P 1'
#
loop_
_entity.id
_entity.type
_entity.pdbx_description
1 polymer ?
#
loop_
_entity_poly.entity_id
_entity_poly.type
_entity_poly.pdbx_seq_one_letter_code
_entity_poly.pdbx_strand_id
1 'polypeptide(L)'
;ADFGVMSGGGIRDSIEGGDITYKDVLKVQPFGNVVVYADMSGKEVIDYLTAVAQMKPDSGAYPQFANVSFVAKDGKLNDLKIKGEPVDPAKTYRLATLSFNATGGDGYP
;
A
#
# COMPACT_ATOMS: atom_id res chain seq x y z
N ALA A 1 8.68 8.48 1.17
CA ALA A 1 8.16 7.78 -0.02
C ALA A 1 7.13 8.68 -0.71
N ASP A 2 6.87 8.46 -1.99
CA ASP A 2 5.84 9.19 -2.73
C ASP A 2 4.45 8.63 -2.46
N PHE A 3 4.35 7.31 -2.30
CA PHE A 3 3.12 6.60 -1.96
C PHE A 3 3.41 5.42 -1.03
N GLY A 4 2.35 4.91 -0.41
CA GLY A 4 2.43 3.79 0.53
C GLY A 4 1.37 2.74 0.25
N VAL A 5 1.72 1.47 0.47
CA VAL A 5 0.80 0.33 0.35
C VAL A 5 1.07 -0.66 1.48
N MET A 6 0.00 -1.19 2.09
CA MET A 6 0.10 -2.33 3.01
C MET A 6 -1.15 -3.21 2.93
N SER A 7 -1.01 -4.48 3.28
CA SER A 7 -2.15 -5.37 3.52
C SER A 7 -3.03 -4.84 4.66
N GLY A 8 -4.35 -4.77 4.45
CA GLY A 8 -5.32 -4.41 5.49
C GLY A 8 -5.29 -5.38 6.67
N GLY A 9 -4.97 -6.65 6.43
CA GLY A 9 -4.72 -7.65 7.47
C GLY A 9 -3.53 -7.33 8.38
N GLY A 10 -2.67 -6.38 8.02
CA GLY A 10 -1.61 -5.86 8.88
C GLY A 10 -2.09 -4.86 9.93
N ILE A 11 -3.31 -4.33 9.82
CA ILE A 11 -3.93 -3.40 10.79
C ILE A 11 -4.80 -4.22 11.73
N ARG A 12 -4.41 -4.29 13.02
CA ARG A 12 -4.95 -5.32 13.93
C ARG A 12 -5.90 -4.80 14.99
N ASP A 13 -5.95 -3.50 15.20
CA ASP A 13 -6.84 -2.87 16.18
C ASP A 13 -7.20 -1.45 15.70
N SER A 14 -8.22 -0.87 16.33
CA SER A 14 -8.56 0.55 16.17
C SER A 14 -7.92 1.37 17.30
N ILE A 15 -7.80 2.68 17.09
CA ILE A 15 -7.44 3.63 18.15
C ILE A 15 -8.60 4.59 18.32
N GLU A 16 -9.20 4.58 19.50
CA GLU A 16 -10.27 5.49 19.86
C GLU A 16 -9.75 6.92 20.06
N GLY A 17 -10.63 7.91 19.94
CA GLY A 17 -10.27 9.31 20.19
C GLY A 17 -9.85 9.55 21.65
N GLY A 18 -8.79 10.33 21.85
CA GLY A 18 -8.26 10.65 23.18
C GLY A 18 -6.73 10.47 23.22
N ASP A 19 -6.22 10.15 24.40
CA ASP A 19 -4.80 9.89 24.60
C ASP A 19 -4.38 8.57 23.95
N ILE A 20 -3.30 8.60 23.18
CA ILE A 20 -2.76 7.42 22.50
C ILE A 20 -1.53 6.93 23.27
N THR A 21 -1.55 5.69 23.72
CA THR A 21 -0.43 5.08 24.43
C THR A 21 0.41 4.21 23.50
N TYR A 22 1.63 3.87 23.93
CA TYR A 22 2.47 2.95 23.18
C TYR A 22 1.85 1.54 23.08
N LYS A 23 1.08 1.13 24.09
CA LYS A 23 0.34 -0.14 24.07
C LYS A 23 -0.68 -0.18 22.94
N ASP A 24 -1.35 0.94 22.65
CA ASP A 24 -2.35 1.02 21.59
C ASP A 24 -1.67 0.86 20.22
N VAL A 25 -0.54 1.52 20.00
CA VAL A 25 0.26 1.35 18.78
C VAL A 25 0.70 -0.10 18.58
N LEU A 26 1.17 -0.77 19.65
CA LEU A 26 1.58 -2.18 19.58
C LEU A 26 0.40 -3.13 19.31
N LYS A 27 -0.82 -2.80 19.74
CA LYS A 27 -2.02 -3.57 19.36
C LYS A 27 -2.35 -3.40 17.88
N VAL A 28 -2.23 -2.20 17.33
CA VAL A 28 -2.47 -1.94 15.90
C VAL A 28 -1.42 -2.62 15.02
N GLN A 29 -0.14 -2.61 15.43
CA GLN A 29 1.01 -3.16 14.69
C GLN A 29 1.78 -4.22 15.51
N PRO A 30 1.19 -5.40 15.77
CA PRO A 30 1.74 -6.37 16.74
C PRO A 30 2.83 -7.28 16.19
N PHE A 31 3.08 -7.29 14.88
CA PHE A 31 3.91 -8.31 14.23
C PHE A 31 5.39 -7.97 14.12
N GLY A 32 5.80 -6.76 14.51
CA GLY A 32 7.21 -6.35 14.39
C GLY A 32 7.71 -6.30 12.94
N ASN A 33 6.81 -6.07 11.98
CA ASN A 33 7.19 -5.86 10.58
C ASN A 33 8.12 -4.64 10.45
N VAL A 34 9.08 -4.71 9.52
CA VAL A 34 10.01 -3.61 9.26
C VAL A 34 9.47 -2.76 8.12
N VAL A 35 9.57 -1.44 8.24
CA VAL A 35 9.25 -0.52 7.15
C VAL A 35 10.38 -0.55 6.12
N VAL A 36 10.04 -0.79 4.86
CA VAL A 36 10.97 -0.85 3.73
C VAL A 36 10.52 0.07 2.60
N TYR A 37 11.40 0.31 1.64
CA TYR A 37 11.07 1.07 0.44
C TYR A 37 11.72 0.48 -0.81
N ALA A 38 11.12 0.79 -1.96
CA ALA A 38 11.68 0.52 -3.28
C ALA A 38 11.54 1.78 -4.17
N ASP A 39 12.60 2.09 -4.92
CA ASP A 39 12.54 3.10 -5.98
C ASP A 39 12.22 2.40 -7.29
N MET A 40 11.16 2.84 -7.96
CA MET A 40 10.60 2.20 -9.16
C MET A 40 10.35 3.25 -10.24
N SER A 41 10.50 2.88 -11.50
CA SER A 41 10.01 3.68 -12.62
C SER A 41 8.48 3.80 -12.58
N GLY A 42 7.92 4.85 -13.19
CA GLY A 42 6.47 5.03 -13.26
C GLY A 42 5.78 3.87 -13.99
N LYS A 43 6.45 3.24 -14.97
CA LYS A 43 5.94 2.01 -15.58
C LYS A 43 5.82 0.87 -14.57
N GLU A 44 6.85 0.61 -13.77
CA GLU A 44 6.80 -0.42 -12.74
C GLU A 44 5.73 -0.09 -11.68
N VAL A 45 5.52 1.19 -11.35
CA VAL A 45 4.43 1.61 -10.44
C VAL A 45 3.05 1.27 -11.02
N ILE A 46 2.82 1.53 -12.30
CA ILE A 46 1.56 1.18 -12.98
C ILE A 46 1.33 -0.33 -12.91
N ASP A 47 2.35 -1.11 -13.27
CA ASP A 47 2.26 -2.57 -13.30
C ASP A 47 2.01 -3.14 -11.88
N TYR A 48 2.76 -2.67 -10.87
CA TYR A 48 2.62 -3.05 -9.46
C TYR A 48 1.22 -2.73 -8.91
N LEU A 49 0.77 -1.49 -9.04
CA LEU A 49 -0.54 -1.07 -8.53
C LEU A 49 -1.69 -1.79 -9.24
N THR A 50 -1.54 -2.09 -10.54
CA THR A 50 -2.55 -2.86 -11.29
C THR A 50 -2.70 -4.27 -10.72
N ALA A 51 -1.59 -4.93 -10.38
CA ALA A 51 -1.61 -6.25 -9.75
C ALA A 51 -2.17 -6.20 -8.32
N VAL A 52 -1.71 -5.27 -7.49
CA VAL A 52 -2.18 -5.10 -6.10
C VAL A 52 -3.67 -4.76 -6.04
N ALA A 53 -4.19 -3.99 -6.99
CA ALA A 53 -5.61 -3.66 -7.06
C ALA A 53 -6.52 -4.88 -7.39
N GLN A 54 -5.96 -6.04 -7.76
CA GLN A 54 -6.73 -7.28 -7.94
C GLN A 54 -7.04 -8.00 -6.63
N MET A 55 -6.39 -7.63 -5.52
CA MET A 55 -6.65 -8.19 -4.21
C MET A 55 -8.07 -7.83 -3.76
N LYS A 56 -8.90 -8.85 -3.53
CA LYS A 56 -10.34 -8.67 -3.30
C LYS A 56 -10.64 -8.15 -1.88
N PRO A 57 -11.72 -7.37 -1.70
CA PRO A 57 -12.27 -7.09 -0.39
C PRO A 57 -12.59 -8.38 0.38
N ASP A 58 -12.82 -8.25 1.69
CA ASP A 58 -13.06 -9.38 2.59
C ASP A 58 -11.88 -10.37 2.65
N SER A 59 -10.66 -9.85 2.49
CA SER A 59 -9.41 -10.61 2.64
C SER A 59 -8.35 -9.78 3.35
N GLY A 60 -7.43 -10.46 4.05
CA GLY A 60 -6.28 -9.79 4.68
C GLY A 60 -5.36 -9.10 3.66
N ALA A 61 -5.31 -9.64 2.44
CA ALA A 61 -4.54 -9.11 1.33
C ALA A 61 -5.06 -7.77 0.79
N TYR A 62 -6.31 -7.39 1.12
CA TYR A 62 -6.94 -6.17 0.61
C TYR A 62 -6.06 -4.93 0.89
N PRO A 63 -5.64 -4.18 -0.14
CA PRO A 63 -4.64 -3.13 0.01
C PRO A 63 -5.22 -1.87 0.64
N GLN A 64 -4.46 -1.31 1.58
CA GLN A 64 -4.60 0.06 2.04
C GLN A 64 -3.59 0.93 1.31
N PHE A 65 -4.06 2.01 0.69
CA PHE A 65 -3.25 2.92 -0.12
C PHE A 65 -3.09 4.29 0.56
N ALA A 66 -1.93 4.91 0.39
CA ALA A 66 -1.69 6.31 0.72
C ALA A 66 -1.11 7.05 -0.48
N ASN A 67 -1.62 8.26 -0.76
CA ASN A 67 -1.28 9.10 -1.93
C ASN A 67 -1.52 8.46 -3.31
N VAL A 68 -2.37 7.44 -3.40
CA VAL A 68 -2.77 6.80 -4.67
C VAL A 68 -4.26 7.07 -4.92
N SER A 69 -4.62 7.45 -6.14
CA SER A 69 -6.02 7.50 -6.58
C SER A 69 -6.17 6.93 -7.98
N PHE A 70 -7.26 6.20 -8.23
CA PHE A 70 -7.59 5.60 -9.52
C PHE A 70 -9.05 5.16 -9.56
N VAL A 71 -9.53 4.78 -10.74
CA VAL A 71 -10.77 4.00 -10.93
C VAL A 71 -10.40 2.64 -11.51
N ALA A 72 -10.56 1.59 -10.70
CA ALA A 72 -10.33 0.21 -11.13
C ALA A 72 -11.55 -0.29 -11.93
N LYS A 73 -11.31 -0.73 -13.17
CA LYS A 73 -12.34 -1.27 -14.06
C LYS A 73 -11.76 -2.32 -14.99
N ASP A 74 -12.41 -3.47 -15.09
CA ASP A 74 -12.04 -4.58 -15.99
C ASP A 74 -10.55 -5.01 -15.86
N GLY A 75 -10.04 -5.05 -14.62
CA GLY A 75 -8.65 -5.42 -14.33
C GLY A 75 -7.62 -4.33 -14.66
N LYS A 76 -8.04 -3.11 -14.98
CA LYS A 76 -7.18 -1.97 -15.31
C LYS A 76 -7.39 -0.80 -14.35
N LEU A 77 -6.36 0.02 -14.18
CA LEU A 77 -6.43 1.27 -13.44
C LEU A 77 -6.58 2.45 -14.39
N ASN A 78 -7.69 3.18 -14.28
CA ASN A 78 -7.94 4.40 -15.04
C ASN A 78 -7.67 5.61 -14.14
N ASP A 79 -7.20 6.72 -14.73
CA ASP A 79 -6.87 7.96 -14.02
C ASP A 79 -5.95 7.75 -12.81
N LEU A 80 -4.95 6.87 -12.97
CA LEU A 80 -3.99 6.57 -11.92
C LEU A 80 -3.09 7.78 -11.63
N LYS A 81 -3.13 8.22 -10.38
CA LYS A 81 -2.36 9.37 -9.89
C LYS A 81 -1.61 9.03 -8.61
N ILE A 82 -0.43 9.65 -8.47
CA ILE A 82 0.38 9.66 -7.26
C ILE A 82 0.49 11.10 -6.78
N LYS A 83 0.08 11.36 -5.52
CA LYS A 83 -0.03 12.72 -4.95
C LYS A 83 -0.87 13.67 -5.82
N GLY A 84 -1.90 13.15 -6.47
CA GLY A 84 -2.81 13.93 -7.33
C GLY A 84 -2.31 14.16 -8.76
N GLU A 85 -1.06 13.81 -9.07
CA GLU A 85 -0.49 13.97 -10.41
C GLU A 85 -0.55 12.65 -11.20
N PRO A 86 -0.85 12.69 -12.52
CA PRO A 86 -0.78 11.50 -13.36
C PRO A 86 0.60 10.84 -13.30
N VAL A 87 0.64 9.51 -13.29
CA VAL A 87 1.90 8.78 -13.28
C VAL A 87 2.64 8.96 -14.61
N ASP A 88 3.77 9.67 -14.56
CA ASP A 88 4.75 9.71 -15.65
C ASP A 88 5.56 8.41 -15.68
N PRO A 89 5.49 7.59 -16.75
CA PRO A 89 6.24 6.34 -16.86
C PRO A 89 7.76 6.47 -16.77
N ALA A 90 8.32 7.63 -17.12
CA ALA A 90 9.76 7.89 -17.13
C ALA A 90 10.31 8.40 -15.79
N LYS A 91 9.43 8.82 -14.87
CA LYS A 91 9.82 9.34 -13.55
C LYS A 91 10.05 8.19 -12.56
N THR A 92 10.97 8.38 -11.62
CA THR A 92 11.15 7.47 -10.47
C THR A 92 10.25 7.88 -9.32
N TYR A 93 9.62 6.88 -8.69
CA TYR A 93 8.78 7.02 -7.51
C TYR A 93 9.27 6.10 -6.41
N ARG A 94 9.19 6.56 -5.16
CA ARG A 94 9.48 5.72 -3.99
C ARG A 94 8.19 5.14 -3.41
N LEU A 95 8.08 3.82 -3.35
CA LEU A 95 7.06 3.10 -2.60
C LEU A 95 7.54 2.86 -1.16
N ALA A 96 6.69 3.10 -0.15
CA ALA A 96 6.86 2.56 1.20
C ALA A 96 5.89 1.39 1.44
N THR A 97 6.40 0.32 2.03
CA THR A 97 5.59 -0.84 2.44
C THR A 97 6.25 -1.57 3.62
N LEU A 98 5.71 -2.71 4.01
CA LEU A 98 6.27 -3.57 5.05
C LEU A 98 7.10 -4.70 4.43
N SER A 99 8.11 -5.16 5.15
CA SER A 99 8.97 -6.28 4.75
C SER A 99 8.16 -7.51 4.32
N PHE A 100 7.05 -7.80 5.01
CA PHE A 100 6.11 -8.87 4.67
C PHE A 100 5.60 -8.77 3.22
N ASN A 101 5.08 -7.61 2.82
CA ASN A 101 4.56 -7.39 1.47
C ASN A 101 5.68 -7.39 0.43
N ALA A 102 6.81 -6.73 0.74
CA ALA A 102 7.95 -6.64 -0.17
C ALA A 102 8.62 -7.99 -0.48
N THR A 103 8.38 -9.02 0.34
CA THR A 103 8.88 -10.38 0.12
C THR A 103 7.80 -11.34 -0.37
N GLY A 104 6.67 -10.84 -0.89
CA GLY A 104 5.62 -11.67 -1.49
C GLY A 104 4.48 -12.08 -0.55
N GLY A 105 4.44 -11.56 0.67
CA GLY A 105 3.35 -11.79 1.62
C GLY A 105 1.99 -11.37 1.02
N ASP A 106 0.94 -12.14 1.32
CA ASP A 106 -0.41 -11.98 0.74
C ASP A 106 -0.47 -12.02 -0.80
N GLY A 107 0.59 -12.51 -1.46
CA GLY A 107 0.68 -12.55 -2.92
C GLY A 107 1.02 -11.21 -3.57
N TYR A 108 1.59 -10.27 -2.79
CA TYR A 108 2.06 -8.99 -3.34
C TYR A 108 3.24 -9.23 -4.30
N PRO A 109 3.35 -8.46 -5.40
CA PRO A 109 4.48 -8.55 -6.31
C PRO A 109 5.81 -8.13 -5.68
#